data_AF-A0A432EN51-F1
#
_entry.id   AF-A0A432EN51-F1
#
_cell.length_a   1.000
_cell.length_b   1.000
_cell.length_c   1.000
_cell.angle_alpha   90.00
_cell.angle_beta   90.00
_cell.angle_gamma   90.00
#
_symmetry.space_group_name_H-M   'P 1'
#
loop_
_entity.id
_entity.type
_entity.pdbx_description
1 polymer ?
#
loop_
_entity_poly.entity_id
_entity_poly.type
_entity_poly.pdbx_seq_one_letter_code
_entity_poly.pdbx_strand_id
1 'polypeptide(L)'
;MKVLAILNPENGSCTGVLSLLQKLSKEGKEIKEILLVLENTYKAEKWVISLSMPISKEEIEKIKENYARKIISNWNSLGGGENLPPLKVEVYDASEALKRTNLENVELVVLGCLESNSLCKLIETLDKPVLVVKN
;
A
#
# COMPACT_ATOMS: atom_id res chain seq x y z
N MET A 1 8.71 7.32 -16.50
CA MET A 1 8.55 6.24 -15.51
C MET A 1 7.69 6.71 -14.35
N LYS A 2 6.39 6.47 -14.47
CA LYS A 2 5.39 6.61 -13.41
C LYS A 2 5.29 5.33 -12.59
N VAL A 3 5.42 5.47 -11.27
CA VAL A 3 5.47 4.36 -10.33
C VAL A 3 4.21 4.37 -9.46
N LEU A 4 3.58 3.21 -9.30
CA LEU A 4 2.54 2.95 -8.30
C LEU A 4 3.13 2.06 -7.20
N ALA A 5 2.95 2.41 -5.94
CA ALA A 5 3.35 1.57 -4.83
C ALA A 5 2.11 0.97 -4.15
N ILE A 6 2.10 -0.35 -3.91
CA ILE A 6 1.05 -1.03 -3.13
C ILE A 6 1.70 -1.65 -1.90
N LEU A 7 1.29 -1.18 -0.71
CA LEU A 7 1.88 -1.55 0.57
C LEU A 7 0.83 -2.06 1.52
N ASN A 8 1.15 -3.09 2.30
CA ASN A 8 0.34 -3.45 3.47
C ASN A 8 1.10 -3.12 4.79
N PRO A 9 0.83 -1.96 5.41
CA PRO A 9 1.53 -1.52 6.63
C PRO A 9 1.17 -2.33 7.90
N GLU A 10 0.21 -3.25 7.82
CA GLU A 10 -0.16 -4.13 8.93
C GLU A 10 0.87 -5.25 9.13
N ASN A 11 1.66 -5.57 8.10
CA ASN A 11 2.68 -6.62 8.15
C ASN A 11 4.10 -6.10 8.44
N GLY A 12 4.27 -4.81 8.75
CA GLY A 12 5.60 -4.26 9.04
C GLY A 12 5.70 -2.74 9.03
N SER A 13 6.93 -2.23 9.05
CA SER A 13 7.22 -0.78 9.00
C SER A 13 7.29 -0.22 7.58
N CYS A 14 7.48 -1.07 6.57
CA CYS A 14 7.64 -0.69 5.16
C CYS A 14 8.82 0.25 4.86
N THR A 15 9.78 0.35 5.76
CA THR A 15 10.94 1.23 5.63
C THR A 15 11.75 0.94 4.37
N GLY A 16 11.95 -0.34 4.03
CA GLY A 16 12.67 -0.74 2.81
C GLY A 16 12.03 -0.20 1.53
N VAL A 17 10.71 -0.32 1.40
CA VAL A 17 9.97 0.21 0.25
C VAL A 17 9.98 1.73 0.24
N LEU A 18 9.71 2.37 1.39
CA LEU A 18 9.69 3.82 1.47
C LEU A 18 11.05 4.42 1.09
N SER A 19 12.15 3.81 1.53
CA SER A 19 13.51 4.20 1.13
C SER A 19 13.73 4.06 -0.38
N LEU A 20 13.25 2.97 -0.99
CA LEU A 20 13.32 2.78 -2.43
C LEU A 20 12.52 3.85 -3.19
N LEU A 21 11.28 4.14 -2.77
CA LEU A 21 10.45 5.17 -3.40
C LEU A 21 11.09 6.55 -3.32
N GLN A 22 11.77 6.88 -2.22
CA GLN A 22 12.57 8.11 -2.12
C GLN A 22 13.74 8.13 -3.11
N LYS A 23 14.46 7.02 -3.26
CA LYS A 23 15.55 6.94 -4.25
C LYS A 23 15.03 7.15 -5.66
N LEU A 24 13.93 6.48 -6.03
CA LEU A 24 13.28 6.66 -7.32
C LEU A 24 12.82 8.11 -7.54
N SER A 25 12.21 8.73 -6.53
CA SER A 25 11.82 10.14 -6.59
C SER A 25 13.03 11.07 -6.81
N LYS A 26 14.15 10.83 -6.11
CA LYS A 26 15.41 11.59 -6.28
C LYS A 26 16.05 11.38 -7.66
N GLU A 27 15.85 10.22 -8.28
CA GLU A 27 16.27 9.93 -9.65
C GLU A 27 15.33 10.52 -10.72
N GLY A 28 14.36 11.36 -10.32
CA GLY A 28 13.42 12.02 -11.21
C GLY A 28 12.28 11.12 -11.69
N LYS A 29 12.04 9.97 -11.03
CA LYS A 29 10.87 9.12 -11.32
C LYS A 29 9.64 9.70 -10.62
N GLU A 30 8.52 9.72 -11.33
CA GLU A 30 7.26 10.22 -10.77
C GLU A 30 6.59 9.10 -9.96
N ILE A 31 6.41 9.32 -8.65
CA ILE A 31 5.60 8.42 -7.83
C ILE A 31 4.15 8.90 -7.89
N LYS A 32 3.33 8.20 -8.67
CA LYS A 32 1.93 8.57 -8.92
C LYS A 32 1.11 8.52 -7.64
N GLU A 33 1.21 7.41 -6.91
CA GLU A 33 0.45 7.16 -5.69
C GLU A 33 1.13 6.06 -4.85
N ILE A 34 1.00 6.18 -3.54
CA ILE A 34 1.24 5.11 -2.57
C ILE A 34 -0.14 4.63 -2.08
N LEU A 35 -0.49 3.39 -2.43
CA LEU A 35 -1.73 2.74 -2.03
C LEU A 35 -1.46 1.82 -0.84
N LEU A 36 -1.99 2.17 0.32
CA LEU A 36 -1.98 1.34 1.51
C LEU A 36 -3.20 0.43 1.50
N VAL A 37 -2.98 -0.88 1.53
CA VAL A 37 -4.03 -1.90 1.61
C VAL A 37 -4.01 -2.55 2.99
N LEU A 38 -5.13 -2.46 3.71
CA LEU A 38 -5.28 -3.02 5.04
C LEU A 38 -5.97 -4.39 4.96
N GLU A 39 -5.22 -5.40 4.51
CA GLU A 39 -5.73 -6.75 4.24
C GLU A 39 -6.22 -7.47 5.51
N ASN A 40 -5.55 -7.27 6.65
CA ASN A 40 -5.94 -7.88 7.94
C ASN A 40 -7.20 -7.21 8.48
N THR A 41 -7.30 -5.88 8.37
CA THR A 41 -8.55 -5.17 8.69
C THR A 41 -9.70 -5.65 7.78
N TYR A 42 -9.45 -5.81 6.47
CA TYR A 42 -10.44 -6.33 5.53
C TYR A 42 -10.88 -7.77 5.83
N LYS A 43 -9.93 -8.64 6.19
CA LYS A 43 -10.23 -10.00 6.67
C LYS A 43 -11.09 -9.91 7.95
N ALA A 44 -10.69 -9.11 8.93
CA ALA A 44 -11.41 -8.95 10.20
C ALA A 44 -12.85 -8.48 9.97
N GLU A 45 -13.11 -7.50 9.10
CA GLU A 45 -14.47 -7.09 8.75
C GLU A 45 -15.33 -8.26 8.24
N LYS A 46 -14.80 -9.08 7.32
CA LYS A 46 -15.51 -10.26 6.81
C LYS A 46 -15.82 -11.28 7.89
N TRP A 47 -14.87 -11.56 8.78
CA TRP A 47 -15.06 -12.47 9.91
C TRP A 47 -16.09 -11.94 10.89
N VAL A 48 -16.05 -10.64 11.18
CA VAL A 48 -16.94 -10.00 12.13
C VAL A 48 -18.39 -9.89 11.60
N ILE A 49 -18.57 -9.71 10.28
CA ILE A 49 -19.87 -9.82 9.62
C ILE A 49 -20.45 -11.24 9.81
N SER A 50 -19.62 -12.28 9.77
CA SER A 50 -20.07 -13.66 10.04
C SER A 50 -20.51 -13.90 11.49
N LEU A 51 -20.11 -13.02 12.42
CA LEU A 51 -20.44 -13.06 13.85
C LEU A 51 -21.48 -12.00 14.26
N SER A 52 -22.08 -11.27 13.32
CA SER A 52 -23.09 -10.22 13.56
C SER A 52 -22.63 -9.01 14.40
N MET A 53 -21.32 -8.70 14.45
CA MET A 53 -20.79 -7.58 15.26
C MET A 53 -20.00 -6.56 14.44
N PRO A 54 -20.52 -6.03 13.32
CA PRO A 54 -19.75 -5.25 12.33
C PRO A 54 -18.88 -4.16 12.96
N ILE A 55 -17.62 -4.05 12.49
CA ILE A 55 -16.75 -2.92 12.83
C ILE A 55 -17.44 -1.65 12.33
N SER A 56 -17.53 -0.63 13.18
CA SER A 56 -18.18 0.62 12.79
C SER A 56 -17.35 1.38 11.75
N LYS A 57 -18.02 2.18 10.90
CA LYS A 57 -17.35 3.04 9.92
C LYS A 57 -16.35 4.00 10.58
N GLU A 58 -16.67 4.49 11.78
CA GLU A 58 -15.80 5.38 12.55
C GLU A 58 -14.52 4.68 13.01
N GLU A 59 -14.60 3.42 13.41
CA GLU A 59 -13.41 2.64 13.76
C GLU A 59 -12.53 2.39 12.54
N ILE A 60 -13.13 2.09 11.38
CA ILE A 60 -12.39 1.90 10.13
C ILE A 60 -11.62 3.16 9.74
N GLU A 61 -12.26 4.33 9.80
CA GLU A 61 -11.58 5.59 9.48
C GLU A 61 -10.45 5.89 10.48
N LYS A 62 -10.65 5.62 11.78
CA LYS A 62 -9.56 5.72 12.78
C LYS A 62 -8.39 4.80 12.46
N ILE A 63 -8.66 3.57 12.02
CA ILE A 63 -7.64 2.60 11.62
C ILE A 63 -6.87 3.12 10.39
N LYS A 64 -7.58 3.59 9.36
CA LYS A 64 -6.96 4.17 8.16
C LYS A 64 -6.06 5.35 8.50
N GLU A 65 -6.54 6.28 9.33
CA GLU A 65 -5.75 7.43 9.79
C GLU A 65 -4.50 7.00 10.56
N ASN A 66 -4.61 5.99 11.42
CA ASN A 66 -3.47 5.49 12.19
C ASN A 66 -2.36 4.95 11.28
N TYR A 67 -2.72 4.14 10.29
CA TYR A 67 -1.75 3.61 9.33
C TYR A 67 -1.20 4.68 8.38
N ALA A 68 -2.03 5.64 7.96
CA ALA A 68 -1.57 6.81 7.20
C ALA A 68 -0.50 7.57 7.98
N ARG A 69 -0.77 7.90 9.26
CA ARG A 69 0.17 8.60 10.14
C ARG A 69 1.47 7.82 10.32
N LYS A 70 1.40 6.49 10.47
CA LYS A 70 2.58 5.62 10.58
C LYS A 70 3.46 5.71 9.33
N ILE A 71 2.87 5.68 8.14
CA ILE A 71 3.63 5.80 6.88
C ILE A 71 4.21 7.20 6.70
N ILE A 72 3.45 8.25 7.01
CA ILE A 72 3.94 9.63 6.98
C ILE A 72 5.13 9.81 7.93
N SER A 73 5.02 9.28 9.15
CA SER A 73 6.10 9.34 10.15
C SER A 73 7.36 8.61 9.66
N ASN A 74 7.20 7.41 9.11
CA ASN A 74 8.32 6.64 8.55
C ASN A 74 8.96 7.36 7.36
N TRP A 75 8.15 7.94 6.47
CA TRP A 75 8.65 8.73 5.34
C TRP A 75 9.50 9.91 5.80
N ASN A 76 9.01 10.67 6.79
CA ASN A 76 9.71 11.82 7.36
C ASN A 76 11.02 11.40 8.02
N SER A 77 11.03 10.28 8.77
CA SER A 77 12.22 9.76 9.44
C SER A 77 13.34 9.36 8.47
N LEU A 78 13.00 9.01 7.23
CA LEU A 78 13.95 8.67 6.16
C LEU A 78 14.49 9.91 5.43
N GLY A 79 14.13 11.12 5.86
CA GLY A 79 14.55 12.37 5.21
C GLY A 79 13.74 12.70 3.96
N GLY A 80 12.50 12.18 3.85
CA GLY A 80 11.59 12.44 2.74
C GLY A 80 10.97 13.83 2.73
N GLY A 81 11.02 14.54 3.85
CA GLY A 81 10.47 15.89 4.00
C GLY A 81 8.97 15.98 3.64
N GLU A 82 8.52 17.17 3.25
CA GLU A 82 7.12 17.45 2.91
C GLU A 82 6.67 16.89 1.55
N ASN A 83 7.58 16.34 0.75
CA ASN A 83 7.30 15.80 -0.59
C ASN A 83 6.83 14.34 -0.55
N LEU A 84 5.84 14.04 0.29
CA LEU A 84 5.20 12.73 0.28
C LEU A 84 4.33 12.61 -0.99
N PRO A 85 4.48 11.53 -1.78
CA PRO A 85 3.57 11.26 -2.89
C PRO A 85 2.11 11.13 -2.41
N PRO A 86 1.12 11.28 -3.31
CA PRO A 86 -0.28 11.05 -2.96
C PRO A 86 -0.45 9.71 -2.24
N LEU A 87 -1.06 9.75 -1.06
CA LEU A 87 -1.26 8.59 -0.20
C LEU A 87 -2.75 8.25 -0.16
N LYS A 88 -3.07 7.00 -0.49
CA LYS A 88 -4.44 6.48 -0.44
C LYS A 88 -4.48 5.27 0.49
N VAL A 89 -5.49 5.19 1.34
CA VAL A 89 -5.65 4.08 2.30
C VAL A 89 -6.98 3.38 2.05
N GLU A 90 -6.90 2.08 1.79
CA GLU A 90 -8.04 1.25 1.42
C GLU A 90 -8.10 -0.01 2.28
N VAL A 91 -9.32 -0.41 2.65
CA VAL A 91 -9.59 -1.63 3.41
C VAL A 91 -10.08 -2.70 2.44
N TYR A 92 -9.15 -3.22 1.64
CA TYR A 92 -9.37 -4.34 0.74
C TYR A 92 -8.13 -5.24 0.75
N ASP A 93 -8.24 -6.42 0.12
CA ASP A 93 -7.04 -7.15 -0.27
C ASP A 93 -6.32 -6.47 -1.44
N ALA A 94 -5.03 -6.74 -1.61
CA ALA A 94 -4.23 -6.12 -2.66
C ALA A 94 -4.73 -6.45 -4.08
N SER A 95 -5.35 -7.61 -4.29
CA SER A 95 -5.90 -7.99 -5.60
C SER A 95 -7.09 -7.12 -5.99
N GLU A 96 -7.97 -6.85 -5.03
CA GLU A 96 -9.13 -5.98 -5.21
C GLU A 96 -8.70 -4.52 -5.40
N ALA A 97 -7.69 -4.08 -4.65
CA ALA A 97 -7.06 -2.77 -4.83
C ALA A 97 -6.48 -2.60 -6.24
N LEU A 98 -5.86 -3.65 -6.80
CA LEU A 98 -5.34 -3.63 -8.17
C LEU A 98 -6.45 -3.43 -9.20
N LYS A 99 -7.55 -4.18 -9.11
CA LYS A 99 -8.69 -4.09 -10.04
C LYS A 99 -9.34 -2.71 -10.05
N ARG A 100 -9.30 -2.00 -8.92
CA ARG A 100 -9.91 -0.68 -8.74
C ARG A 100 -8.96 0.47 -9.08
N THR A 101 -7.68 0.19 -9.28
CA THR A 101 -6.65 1.18 -9.59
C THR A 101 -6.44 1.30 -11.10
N ASN A 102 -6.47 2.52 -11.63
CA ASN A 102 -6.16 2.73 -13.05
C ASN A 102 -4.63 2.68 -13.30
N LEU A 103 -4.21 1.67 -14.08
CA LEU A 103 -2.81 1.39 -14.46
C LEU A 103 -2.40 1.90 -15.84
N GLU A 104 -3.28 2.59 -16.58
CA GLU A 104 -3.06 3.01 -17.98
C GLU A 104 -1.74 3.79 -18.19
N ASN A 105 -1.36 4.60 -17.20
CA ASN A 105 -0.13 5.40 -17.21
C ASN A 105 0.91 4.93 -16.18
N VAL A 106 0.81 3.71 -15.68
CA VAL A 106 1.77 3.14 -14.72
C VAL A 106 2.77 2.27 -15.48
N GLU A 107 4.06 2.57 -15.29
CA GLU A 107 5.17 1.87 -15.95
C GLU A 107 5.86 0.86 -15.01
N LEU A 108 5.72 1.05 -13.70
CA LEU A 108 6.28 0.15 -12.68
C LEU A 108 5.33 0.06 -11.48
N VAL A 109 5.08 -1.16 -11.02
CA VAL A 109 4.37 -1.42 -9.76
C VAL A 109 5.37 -1.88 -8.71
N VAL A 110 5.48 -1.15 -7.61
CA VAL A 110 6.29 -1.53 -6.45
C VAL A 110 5.39 -2.18 -5.41
N LEU A 111 5.70 -3.42 -5.04
CA LEU A 111 4.98 -4.19 -4.04
C LEU A 111 5.85 -4.34 -2.80
N GLY A 112 5.30 -4.12 -1.62
CA GLY A 112 6.02 -4.47 -0.40
C GLY A 112 5.17 -4.50 0.86
N CYS A 113 5.74 -5.08 1.91
CA CYS A 113 5.01 -5.47 3.13
C CYS A 113 3.78 -6.36 2.89
N LEU A 114 3.72 -7.06 1.76
CA LEU A 114 2.62 -7.99 1.47
C LEU A 114 3.01 -9.40 1.88
N GLU A 115 2.02 -10.20 2.29
CA GLU A 115 2.23 -11.64 2.53
C GLU A 115 2.64 -12.33 1.22
N SER A 116 3.44 -13.40 1.30
CA SER A 116 3.93 -14.11 0.11
C SER A 116 2.80 -14.61 -0.80
N ASN A 117 1.69 -15.07 -0.22
CA ASN A 117 0.52 -15.52 -0.98
C ASN A 117 -0.13 -14.37 -1.77
N SER A 118 -0.24 -13.18 -1.16
CA SER A 118 -0.76 -11.98 -1.83
C SER A 118 0.16 -11.55 -2.98
N LEU A 119 1.49 -11.62 -2.78
CA LEU A 119 2.49 -11.28 -3.81
C LEU A 119 2.38 -12.19 -5.05
N CYS A 120 2.32 -13.51 -4.87
CA CYS A 120 2.22 -14.46 -6.00
C CYS A 120 1.02 -14.15 -6.88
N LYS A 121 -0.15 -13.98 -6.27
CA LYS A 121 -1.41 -13.69 -6.98
C LYS A 121 -1.36 -12.35 -7.74
N LEU A 122 -0.71 -11.34 -7.17
CA LEU A 122 -0.55 -10.03 -7.82
C LEU A 122 0.38 -10.10 -9.03
N ILE A 123 1.50 -10.81 -8.91
CA ILE A 123 2.47 -10.94 -10.01
C ILE A 123 1.85 -11.67 -11.20
N GLU A 124 1.03 -12.71 -10.95
CA GLU A 124 0.33 -13.44 -12.01
C GLU A 124 -0.74 -12.61 -12.73
N THR A 125 -1.27 -11.56 -12.08
CA THR A 125 -2.39 -10.75 -12.61
C THR A 125 -1.95 -9.43 -13.24
N LEU A 126 -0.74 -8.98 -12.96
CA LEU A 126 -0.19 -7.72 -13.47
C LEU A 126 0.44 -7.90 -14.86
N ASP A 127 0.05 -7.06 -15.80
CA ASP A 127 0.68 -6.92 -17.12
C ASP A 127 1.86 -5.94 -17.14
N LYS A 128 2.17 -5.33 -15.98
CA LYS A 128 3.24 -4.34 -15.80
C LYS A 128 4.46 -4.94 -15.12
N PRO A 129 5.66 -4.38 -15.33
CA PRO A 129 6.83 -4.69 -14.51
C PRO A 129 6.52 -4.53 -13.02
N VAL A 130 6.90 -5.54 -12.24
CA VAL A 130 6.68 -5.58 -10.79
C VAL A 130 8.02 -5.63 -10.07
N LEU A 131 8.21 -4.74 -9.11
CA LEU A 131 9.35 -4.76 -8.20
C LEU A 131 8.87 -5.11 -6.80
N VAL A 132 9.26 -6.30 -6.33
CA VAL A 132 8.93 -6.77 -4.98
C VAL A 132 10.06 -6.41 -4.03
N VAL A 133 9.73 -5.66 -2.98
CA VAL A 133 10.65 -5.37 -1.88
C VAL A 133 10.26 -6.24 -0.70
N LYS A 134 11.14 -7.18 -0.36
CA LYS A 134 11.03 -7.94 0.89
C LYS A 134 11.43 -7.04 2.06
N ASN A 135 10.66 -7.10 3.14
CA ASN A 135 11.08 -6.55 4.44
C ASN A 135 12.26 -7.36 4.98
#